data_AF-A0A2G2VT40-F1
#
_entry.id   AF-A0A2G2VT40-F1
#
_cell.length_a   1.000
_cell.length_b   1.000
_cell.length_c   1.000
_cell.angle_alpha   90.00
_cell.angle_beta   90.00
_cell.angle_gamma   90.00
#
_symmetry.space_group_name_H-M   'P 1'
#
loop_
_entity.id
_entity.type
_entity.pdbx_description
1 polymer ?
#
loop_
_entity_poly.entity_id
_entity_poly.type
_entity_poly.pdbx_seq_one_letter_code
_entity_poly.pdbx_strand_id
1 'polypeptide(L)' 'MVTGGRNRRCGGVIKDQEKHKGSFETVHIHEFATRLGNVVTLGKGTKPWVSLPKGKGIKLSIIEEAWKNLIAQSATTA' A
#
# COMPACT_ATOMS: atom_id res chain seq x y z
N MET A 1 1.83 4.46 4.95
CA MET A 1 1.09 3.21 5.24
C MET A 1 -0.35 3.57 5.52
N VAL A 2 -1.29 2.84 4.95
CA VAL A 2 -2.73 3.10 5.10
C VAL A 2 -3.30 2.23 6.22
N THR A 3 -3.97 2.85 7.18
CA THR A 3 -4.55 2.19 8.37
C THR A 3 -6.02 1.83 8.19
N GLY A 4 -6.76 2.50 7.29
CA GLY A 4 -8.20 2.35 7.12
C GLY A 4 -8.70 2.32 5.67
N GLY A 5 -9.97 1.98 5.47
CA GLY A 5 -10.63 1.95 4.16
C GLY A 5 -10.29 0.74 3.28
N ARG A 6 -10.59 0.84 1.98
CA ARG A 6 -10.40 -0.24 0.98
C ARG A 6 -8.92 -0.58 0.69
N ASN A 7 -8.03 0.35 0.99
CA ASN A 7 -6.59 0.24 0.75
C ASN A 7 -5.82 0.06 2.08
N ARG A 8 -6.49 -0.39 3.13
CA ARG A 8 -5.90 -0.71 4.43
C ARG A 8 -4.77 -1.74 4.29
N ARG A 9 -3.71 -1.54 5.09
CA ARG A 9 -2.44 -2.28 5.08
C ARG A 9 -1.58 -2.08 3.82
N CYS A 10 -2.01 -1.23 2.88
CA CYS A 10 -1.19 -0.87 1.73
C CYS A 10 -0.18 0.22 2.08
N GLY A 11 1.04 0.09 1.59
CA GLY A 11 2.12 1.04 1.73
C GLY A 11 2.58 1.55 0.37
N GLY A 12 3.09 2.77 0.34
CA GLY A 12 3.62 3.39 -0.86
C GLY A 12 4.23 4.75 -0.54
N VAL A 13 4.92 5.31 -1.53
CA VAL A 13 5.45 6.68 -1.47
C VAL A 13 4.31 7.66 -1.78
N ILE A 14 4.16 8.67 -0.94
CA ILE A 14 3.21 9.76 -1.16
C ILE A 14 3.73 10.60 -2.32
N LYS A 15 2.91 10.76 -3.36
CA LYS A 15 3.25 11.59 -4.53
C LYS A 15 2.81 13.04 -4.31
N ASP A 16 1.55 13.20 -3.93
CA ASP A 16 0.92 14.52 -3.77
C ASP A 16 -0.13 14.50 -2.66
N GLN A 17 -0.41 15.67 -2.11
CA GLN A 17 -1.40 15.90 -1.07
C GLN A 17 -2.30 17.05 -1.50
N GLU A 18 -3.53 16.72 -1.86
CA GLU A 18 -4.54 17.66 -2.32
C GLU A 18 -5.30 18.25 -1.13
N LYS A 19 -5.10 19.55 -0.92
CA LYS A 19 -5.71 20.30 0.18
C LYS A 19 -7.07 20.84 -0.21
N HIS A 20 -8.09 20.45 0.53
CA HIS A 20 -9.47 20.90 0.34
C HIS A 20 -9.91 21.73 1.54
N LYS A 21 -10.03 23.05 1.38
CA LYS A 21 -10.49 23.93 2.47
C LYS A 21 -11.92 23.58 2.85
N GLY A 22 -12.16 23.24 4.13
CA GLY A 22 -13.47 22.88 4.65
C GLY A 22 -13.87 21.40 4.48
N SER A 23 -12.98 20.56 3.95
CA SER A 23 -13.22 19.12 3.82
C SER A 23 -11.96 18.33 4.19
N PHE A 24 -12.00 17.01 3.98
CA PHE A 24 -10.87 16.13 4.21
C PHE A 24 -9.82 16.29 3.10
N GLU A 25 -8.55 16.25 3.48
CA GLU A 25 -7.46 16.25 2.52
C GLU A 25 -7.29 14.85 1.90
N THR A 26 -7.03 14.84 0.60
CA THR A 26 -6.84 13.62 -0.19
C THR A 26 -5.35 13.43 -0.45
N VAL A 27 -4.83 12.25 -0.15
CA VAL A 27 -3.42 11.90 -0.37
C VAL A 27 -3.33 10.90 -1.51
N HIS A 28 -2.52 11.23 -2.51
CA HIS A 28 -2.25 10.37 -3.64
C HIS A 28 -1.03 9.49 -3.35
N ILE A 29 -1.27 8.18 -3.27
CA ILE A 29 -0.25 7.16 -3.00
C ILE A 29 -0.24 6.21 -4.20
N HIS A 30 0.81 6.32 -5.01
CA HIS A 30 0.97 5.54 -6.24
C HIS A 30 -0.25 5.59 -7.19
N GLU A 31 -1.05 4.51 -7.26
CA GLU A 31 -2.18 4.28 -8.17
C GLU A 31 -3.54 4.45 -7.46
N PHE A 32 -3.53 4.93 -6.21
CA PHE A 32 -4.75 5.14 -5.45
C PHE A 32 -4.69 6.41 -4.60
N ALA A 33 -5.86 6.82 -4.12
CA ALA A 33 -6.01 7.95 -3.23
C ALA A 33 -6.73 7.54 -1.93
N THR A 34 -6.33 8.14 -0.82
CA THR A 34 -6.97 7.94 0.49
C THR A 34 -7.02 9.25 1.26
N ARG A 35 -7.98 9.36 2.18
CA ARG A 35 -8.04 10.51 3.10
C ARG A 35 -6.80 10.55 4.00
N LEU A 36 -6.30 11.74 4.31
CA LEU A 36 -5.13 11.95 5.18
C LEU A 36 -5.25 11.24 6.53
N GLY A 37 -6.44 11.26 7.15
CA GLY A 37 -6.67 10.59 8.44
C GLY A 37 -6.43 9.08 8.44
N ASN A 38 -6.41 8.43 7.26
CA ASN A 38 -6.12 7.02 7.11
C ASN A 38 -4.65 6.73 6.78
N VAL A 39 -3.76 7.73 6.77
CA VAL A 39 -2.37 7.60 6.32
C VAL A 39 -1.41 7.90 7.47
N VAL A 40 -0.47 6.99 7.70
CA VAL A 40 0.64 7.17 8.66
C VAL A 40 1.98 7.03 7.93
N THR A 41 2.89 7.96 8.17
CA THR A 41 4.26 7.92 7.64
C THR A 41 5.10 6.93 8.45
N LEU A 42 5.77 6.00 7.77
CA LEU A 42 6.61 4.95 8.41
C LEU A 42 8.11 5.10 8.09
N GLY A 43 8.50 6.19 7.42
CA GLY A 43 9.85 6.40 6.95
C GLY A 43 9.92 7.51 5.91
N LYS A 44 11.09 7.64 5.28
CA LYS A 44 11.37 8.66 4.26
C LYS A 44 11.80 7.99 2.96
N GLY A 45 11.14 8.38 1.87
CA GLY A 45 11.39 7.79 0.55
C GLY A 45 11.15 6.28 0.56
N THR A 46 12.16 5.52 0.13
CA THR A 46 12.12 4.05 0.07
C THR A 46 12.64 3.37 1.35
N LYS A 47 13.17 4.13 2.32
CA LYS A 47 13.74 3.59 3.56
C LYS A 47 12.73 3.67 4.71
N PRO A 48 12.13 2.54 5.14
CA PRO A 48 11.26 2.50 6.30
C PRO A 48 12.09 2.58 7.60
N TRP A 49 11.52 3.17 8.66
CA TRP A 49 12.09 3.20 10.00
C TRP A 49 11.80 1.93 10.81
N VAL A 50 10.83 1.14 10.37
CA VAL A 50 10.38 -0.10 11.02
C VAL A 50 10.44 -1.28 10.03
N SER A 51 10.64 -2.47 10.57
CA SER A 51 10.58 -3.71 9.79
C SER A 51 9.17 -3.93 9.25
N LEU A 52 9.07 -4.15 7.94
CA LEU A 52 7.78 -4.38 7.29
C LEU A 52 7.41 -5.87 7.28
N PRO A 53 6.12 -6.23 7.42
CA PRO A 53 5.65 -7.60 7.28
C PRO A 53 5.88 -8.19 5.87
N LYS A 54 5.71 -9.51 5.74
CA LYS A 54 5.81 -10.23 4.46
C LYS A 54 4.94 -9.54 3.40
N GLY A 55 5.55 -9.20 2.26
CA GLY A 55 4.89 -8.47 1.17
C GLY A 55 5.00 -6.94 1.24
N LYS A 56 5.69 -6.37 2.25
CA LYS A 56 6.03 -4.93 2.35
C LYS A 56 4.84 -3.96 2.23
N GLY A 57 3.61 -4.45 2.43
CA GLY A 57 2.39 -3.66 2.24
C GLY A 57 2.03 -3.41 0.77
N ILE A 58 2.54 -4.21 -0.17
CA ILE A 58 2.16 -4.12 -1.58
C ILE A 58 0.87 -4.91 -1.78
N LYS A 59 -0.17 -4.24 -2.27
CA LYS A 59 -1.41 -4.90 -2.69
C LYS A 59 -1.26 -5.29 -4.15
N LEU A 60 -1.21 -6.60 -4.38
CA LEU A 60 -1.18 -7.16 -5.71
C LEU A 60 -2.60 -7.13 -6.30
N SER A 61 -2.68 -7.03 -7.62
CA SER A 61 -3.93 -7.29 -8.32
C SER A 61 -4.33 -8.76 -8.19
N ILE A 62 -5.62 -9.05 -8.39
CA ILE A 62 -6.16 -10.42 -8.30
C ILE A 62 -5.40 -11.36 -9.24
N ILE A 63 -5.03 -10.86 -10.43
CA ILE A 63 -4.29 -11.63 -11.42
C ILE A 63 -2.88 -11.91 -10.88
N GLU A 64 -2.14 -10.91 -10.41
CA GLU A 64 -0.79 -11.11 -9.86
C GLU A 64 -0.78 -12.06 -8.66
N GLU A 65 -1.79 -12.00 -7.78
CA GLU A 65 -1.94 -12.95 -6.67
C GLU A 65 -2.16 -14.38 -7.19
N ALA A 66 -3.04 -14.57 -8.17
CA ALA A 66 -3.30 -15.88 -8.75
C ALA A 66 -2.03 -16.48 -9.38
N TRP A 67 -1.29 -15.69 -10.17
CA TRP A 67 -0.04 -16.11 -10.79
C TRP A 67 1.02 -16.49 -9.75
N LYS A 68 1.18 -15.67 -8.71
CA LYS A 68 2.10 -15.96 -7.61
C LYS A 68 1.74 -17.25 -6.88
N ASN A 69 0.45 -17.52 -6.68
CA ASN A 69 -0.01 -18.74 -6.03
C ASN A 69 0.22 -19.98 -6.91
N LEU A 70 -0.02 -19.89 -8.22
CA LEU A 70 0.29 -20.99 -9.16
C LEU A 70 1.78 -21.36 -9.14
N ILE A 71 2.66 -20.36 -9.19
CA ILE A 71 4.12 -20.56 -9.14
C ILE A 71 4.53 -21.19 -7.80
N ALA A 72 3.93 -20.76 -6.69
CA ALA A 72 4.20 -21.35 -5.39
C ALA A 72 3.72 -22.82 -5.29
N GLN A 73 2.59 -23.15 -5.93
CA GLN A 73 2.05 -24.52 -5.97
C GLN A 73 2.94 -25.45 -6.80
N SER A 74 3.39 -25.03 -7.98
CA SER A 74 4.28 -25.84 -8.82
C SER A 74 5.62 -26.12 -8.14
N ALA A 75 6.16 -25.15 -7.39
CA ALA A 75 7.40 -25.33 -6.62
C ALA A 75 7.27 -26.27 -5.41
N THR A 76 6.06 -26.54 -4.93
CA THR A 76 5.82 -27.48 -3.80
C THR A 76 5.56 -28.90 -4.28
N THR A 77 5.24 -29.09 -5.56
CA THR A 77 4.87 -30.39 -6.15
C THR A 77 6.07 -31.07 -6.83
N ALA A 78 7.24 -30.43 -6.83
CA ALA A 78 8.53 -30.98 -7.26
C ALA A 78 9.42 -31.23 -6.04
#